data_AF-A0A4Y7JJ96-F1
#
_entry.id   AF-A0A4Y7JJ96-F1
#
_cell.length_a   1.000
_cell.length_b   1.000
_cell.length_c   1.000
_cell.angle_alpha   90.00
_cell.angle_beta   90.00
_cell.angle_gamma   90.00
#
_symmetry.space_group_name_H-M   'P 1'
#
loop_
_entity.id
_entity.type
_entity.pdbx_description
1 polymer ?
#
loop_
_entity_poly.entity_id
_entity_poly.type
_entity_poly.pdbx_seq_one_letter_code
_entity_poly.pdbx_strand_id
1 'polypeptide(L)'
;MRNIIKPFSTSSSPSYVQNHISWSLVQTIIGIGSLIVLAPLFFCVSTNQCIYHQKMALLHHDQVHDYNGDKQSKVTSSPPLSSILRPFNGASSDHYYYPLNLIKKNQQTGDYYDEKLKKIESELGSVRVFLKEIAAVSIHQNSSTTHEDINSGDGPDYYIPNGQIYRNPYLFHRSYQLMEKMFKIFVYEEGEPPLFHDGPCKNIYSTEGMFINTLEMDAKFRTRDPDEAHVFFLPFSVVKILTYLFHPKVRDKAVLGRTIGDYIRIISQKYPYWNRTLGADHFMLSCHDWGPRATWYVPQLYYNSIRVLCNANTSEYFNPKKDASFPEINIRTDSITGLLGGPPPSERTILAFFAGGIHGFLRRPLLKHWKEKDEDLRIYEKLPENISYEEMMHKSKYCICPSGYEVASPRIVEAIYAECVPVLISQHYILPFSDVLNWTSFSVQISVSEIPNLKRILMDIPYDRYVRMQERVKQVQRHFVMNDPPKRYDVFHMIVHSVWLRRLNAQML
;
A
#
# COMPACT_ATOMS: atom_id res chain seq x y z
N MET A 1 -75.75 -19.60 27.56
CA MET A 1 -75.10 -20.75 28.24
C MET A 1 -73.60 -20.51 28.28
N ARG A 2 -73.03 -20.60 29.48
CA ARG A 2 -71.60 -20.67 29.83
C ARG A 2 -70.74 -19.44 29.44
N ASN A 3 -70.44 -18.51 30.36
CA ASN A 3 -69.52 -18.60 31.52
C ASN A 3 -68.07 -18.88 31.09
N ILE A 4 -67.01 -18.12 31.47
CA ILE A 4 -66.78 -17.20 32.61
C ILE A 4 -65.54 -16.32 32.26
N ILE A 5 -65.67 -14.98 32.24
CA ILE A 5 -65.21 -13.92 33.19
C ILE A 5 -63.70 -13.55 33.06
N LYS A 6 -63.28 -12.38 32.54
CA LYS A 6 -63.32 -10.96 33.02
C LYS A 6 -62.19 -10.57 34.03
N PRO A 7 -61.84 -9.28 34.18
CA PRO A 7 -60.48 -8.70 34.16
C PRO A 7 -60.08 -8.11 35.54
N PHE A 8 -59.02 -7.29 35.64
CA PHE A 8 -59.05 -5.98 36.35
C PHE A 8 -57.71 -5.23 36.29
N SER A 9 -57.81 -3.92 36.06
CA SER A 9 -56.80 -2.88 36.30
C SER A 9 -56.73 -2.51 37.79
N THR A 10 -55.55 -2.13 38.31
CA THR A 10 -55.21 -0.77 38.81
C THR A 10 -53.85 -0.73 39.55
N SER A 11 -53.06 0.30 39.24
CA SER A 11 -52.08 1.04 40.06
C SER A 11 -51.12 0.33 41.02
N SER A 12 -49.81 0.48 40.79
CA SER A 12 -48.82 1.06 41.73
C SER A 12 -47.39 0.93 41.15
N SER A 13 -46.61 2.01 41.25
CA SER A 13 -45.15 2.02 41.07
C SER A 13 -44.47 1.20 42.20
N PRO A 14 -43.27 0.61 42.01
CA PRO A 14 -42.05 1.33 42.44
C PRO A 14 -40.69 0.91 41.80
N SER A 15 -39.68 1.73 42.12
CA SER A 15 -38.27 1.42 42.47
C SER A 15 -37.27 0.85 41.45
N TYR A 16 -36.31 1.71 41.13
CA TYR A 16 -34.92 1.40 40.77
C TYR A 16 -34.14 0.96 42.02
N VAL A 17 -33.31 -0.08 41.91
CA VAL A 17 -32.31 -0.48 42.91
C VAL A 17 -30.91 -0.33 42.30
N GLN A 18 -30.13 0.57 42.90
CA GLN A 18 -28.67 0.63 42.86
C GLN A 18 -28.08 -0.44 43.78
N ASN A 19 -26.89 -0.96 43.45
CA ASN A 19 -25.98 -1.49 44.46
C ASN A 19 -24.53 -1.04 44.21
N HIS A 20 -23.94 -0.66 45.34
CA HIS A 20 -22.68 0.04 45.61
C HIS A 20 -21.41 -0.80 45.44
N ILE A 21 -20.24 -0.11 45.41
CA ILE A 21 -19.08 -0.22 46.34
C ILE A 21 -18.21 1.04 46.10
N SER A 22 -18.35 2.09 46.91
CA SER A 22 -17.64 2.47 48.15
C SER A 22 -16.19 2.95 47.98
N TRP A 23 -16.02 4.27 48.10
CA TRP A 23 -14.77 5.00 48.33
C TRP A 23 -14.65 5.32 49.83
N SER A 24 -13.66 4.77 50.53
CA SER A 24 -12.85 5.49 51.54
C SER A 24 -11.77 4.58 52.13
N LEU A 25 -10.51 5.00 52.04
CA LEU A 25 -9.67 5.24 53.21
C LEU A 25 -8.40 5.99 52.77
N VAL A 26 -8.20 7.16 53.36
CA VAL A 26 -7.02 8.00 53.25
C VAL A 26 -6.21 7.87 54.55
N GLN A 27 -4.88 7.86 54.39
CA GLN A 27 -3.81 8.23 55.33
C GLN A 27 -3.00 7.18 56.14
N THR A 28 -1.73 7.09 55.72
CA THR A 28 -0.46 7.18 56.51
C THR A 28 0.15 5.90 57.10
N ILE A 29 1.34 5.51 56.60
CA ILE A 29 2.61 5.35 57.36
C ILE A 29 3.80 5.33 56.39
N ILE A 30 4.90 5.88 56.90
CA ILE A 30 6.17 6.30 56.28
C ILE A 30 7.13 5.13 56.03
N GLY A 31 7.94 5.23 54.97
CA GLY A 31 9.37 4.91 55.04
C GLY A 31 9.84 3.58 54.44
N ILE A 32 10.64 3.71 53.37
CA ILE A 32 11.93 3.06 53.07
C ILE A 32 12.03 2.87 51.55
N GLY A 33 13.08 3.45 50.99
CA GLY A 33 13.32 3.52 49.56
C GLY A 33 13.58 2.17 48.91
N SER A 34 13.05 2.01 47.71
CA SER A 34 13.62 1.19 46.64
C SER A 34 12.97 1.65 45.33
N LEU A 35 13.80 2.19 44.43
CA LEU A 35 13.43 2.48 43.05
C LEU A 35 13.18 1.13 42.35
N ILE A 36 11.94 0.65 42.35
CA ILE A 36 11.52 -0.41 41.44
C ILE A 36 10.95 0.30 40.22
N VAL A 37 11.74 0.31 39.15
CA VAL A 37 11.28 0.63 37.80
C VAL A 37 10.25 -0.43 37.43
N LEU A 38 8.97 -0.11 37.58
CA LEU A 38 7.88 -0.90 37.02
C LEU A 38 7.93 -0.69 35.50
N ALA A 39 8.56 -1.63 34.80
CA ALA A 39 8.33 -1.82 33.37
C ALA A 39 6.83 -2.04 33.15
N PRO A 40 6.19 -1.36 32.18
CA PRO A 40 4.80 -1.66 31.87
C PRO A 40 4.77 -3.07 31.26
N LEU A 41 4.14 -3.99 31.98
CA LEU A 41 3.64 -5.25 31.46
C LEU A 41 2.72 -4.94 30.28
N PHE A 42 3.23 -5.15 29.06
CA PHE A 42 2.44 -5.09 27.83
C PHE A 42 1.37 -6.18 27.88
N PHE A 43 0.13 -5.78 28.20
CA PHE A 43 -1.03 -6.59 27.86
C PHE A 43 -1.22 -6.53 26.35
N CYS A 44 -0.95 -7.66 25.70
CA CYS A 44 -1.27 -7.92 24.30
C CYS A 44 -2.80 -7.91 24.15
N VAL A 45 -3.35 -6.82 23.64
CA VAL A 45 -4.73 -6.75 23.14
C VAL A 45 -4.62 -6.43 21.66
N SER A 46 -5.14 -7.34 20.83
CA SER A 46 -5.12 -7.27 19.37
C SER A 46 -5.68 -5.95 18.85
N THR A 47 -4.93 -5.27 17.98
CA THR A 47 -5.34 -4.71 16.66
C THR A 47 -4.33 -3.63 16.24
N ASN A 48 -3.55 -3.92 15.20
CA ASN A 48 -2.66 -3.01 14.44
C ASN A 48 -1.87 -1.99 15.29
N GLN A 49 -0.63 -2.31 15.64
CA GLN A 49 0.25 -1.45 16.47
C GLN A 49 0.42 -0.02 15.89
N CYS A 50 0.35 0.15 14.56
CA CYS A 50 0.30 1.45 13.87
C CYS A 50 -0.88 2.32 14.33
N ILE A 51 -2.07 1.72 14.38
CA ILE A 51 -3.32 2.39 14.78
C ILE A 51 -3.28 2.72 16.28
N TYR A 52 -2.73 1.82 17.10
CA TYR A 52 -2.55 2.05 18.53
C TYR A 52 -1.57 3.21 18.80
N HIS A 53 -0.40 3.23 18.15
CA HIS A 53 0.55 4.34 18.27
C HIS A 53 -0.06 5.67 17.81
N GLN A 54 -0.82 5.66 16.72
CA GLN A 54 -1.50 6.87 16.25
C GLN A 54 -2.57 7.36 17.25
N LYS A 55 -3.32 6.47 17.90
CA LYS A 55 -4.25 6.83 18.98
C LYS A 55 -3.53 7.43 20.19
N MET A 56 -2.39 6.87 20.60
CA MET A 56 -1.61 7.40 21.71
C MET A 56 -0.99 8.78 21.39
N ALA A 57 -0.55 9.00 20.15
CA ALA A 57 -0.08 10.31 19.70
C ALA A 57 -1.21 11.36 19.69
N LEU A 58 -2.44 10.97 19.32
CA LEU A 58 -3.61 11.85 19.30
C LEU A 58 -4.12 12.23 20.70
N LEU A 59 -3.96 11.36 21.71
CA LEU A 59 -4.28 11.69 23.11
C LEU A 59 -3.40 12.83 23.68
N HIS A 60 -2.30 13.16 23.00
CA HIS A 60 -1.43 14.30 23.32
C HIS A 60 -1.62 15.52 22.42
N HIS A 61 -2.47 15.44 21.40
CA HIS A 61 -2.76 16.54 20.48
C HIS A 61 -4.25 16.55 20.08
N ASP A 62 -5.06 17.23 20.89
CA ASP A 62 -6.39 17.64 20.46
C ASP A 62 -6.28 18.71 19.36
N GLN A 63 -7.17 18.61 18.36
CA GLN A 63 -7.40 19.49 17.20
C GLN A 63 -6.64 19.13 15.90
N VAL A 64 -7.08 18.08 15.20
CA VAL A 64 -6.94 17.99 13.73
C VAL A 64 -8.26 17.52 13.12
N HIS A 65 -8.89 18.37 12.31
CA HIS A 65 -10.12 18.06 11.57
C HIS A 65 -9.82 17.14 10.38
N ASP A 66 -10.54 16.02 10.31
CA ASP A 66 -10.58 15.10 9.17
C ASP A 66 -11.09 15.83 7.92
N TYR A 67 -10.23 16.00 6.92
CA TYR A 67 -10.61 16.65 5.66
C TYR A 67 -11.12 15.58 4.67
N ASN A 68 -12.43 15.34 4.68
CA ASN A 68 -13.11 14.65 3.60
C ASN A 68 -13.09 15.56 2.35
N GLY A 69 -12.21 15.24 1.40
CA GLY A 69 -12.11 15.92 0.11
C GLY A 69 -13.29 15.61 -0.81
N ASP A 70 -14.42 16.27 -0.58
CA ASP A 70 -15.59 16.24 -1.47
C ASP A 70 -15.95 17.68 -1.84
N LYS A 71 -15.58 18.13 -3.06
CA LYS A 71 -16.37 19.01 -3.95
C LYS A 71 -15.57 19.52 -5.17
N GLN A 72 -16.12 19.14 -6.33
CA GLN A 72 -16.20 19.82 -7.63
C GLN A 72 -15.34 21.08 -7.85
N SER A 73 -14.35 20.97 -8.73
CA SER A 73 -13.87 22.09 -9.55
C SER A 73 -14.49 22.01 -10.95
N LYS A 74 -15.14 23.10 -11.37
CA LYS A 74 -15.64 23.29 -12.73
C LYS A 74 -14.47 23.22 -13.73
N VAL A 75 -14.67 22.42 -14.76
CA VAL A 75 -13.75 22.21 -15.88
C VAL A 75 -13.71 23.47 -16.74
N THR A 76 -12.54 24.09 -16.86
CA THR A 76 -12.16 24.82 -18.07
C THR A 76 -11.20 23.92 -18.85
N SER A 77 -11.54 23.69 -20.11
CA SER A 77 -10.79 22.89 -21.07
C SER A 77 -9.34 23.39 -21.21
N SER A 78 -8.37 22.51 -20.99
CA SER A 78 -6.97 22.76 -21.36
C SER A 78 -6.81 22.71 -22.88
N PRO A 79 -6.08 23.64 -23.51
CA PRO A 79 -5.81 23.60 -24.95
C PRO A 79 -4.76 22.52 -25.29
N PRO A 80 -4.56 22.19 -26.58
CA PRO A 80 -3.65 21.11 -27.01
C PRO A 80 -2.19 21.44 -26.67
N LEU A 81 -1.45 20.42 -26.23
CA LEU A 81 -0.06 20.50 -25.74
C LEU A 81 1.02 20.74 -26.82
N SER A 82 0.65 21.23 -28.01
CA SER A 82 1.59 21.51 -29.10
C SER A 82 2.11 22.95 -29.15
N SER A 83 1.89 23.77 -28.11
CA SER A 83 2.31 25.18 -28.09
C SER A 83 3.18 25.61 -26.89
N ILE A 84 3.75 24.67 -26.12
CA ILE A 84 4.71 24.97 -25.03
C ILE A 84 6.08 24.31 -25.31
N LEU A 85 6.54 24.43 -26.55
CA LEU A 85 7.95 24.32 -26.90
C LEU A 85 8.39 25.65 -27.50
N ARG A 86 8.70 26.61 -26.63
CA ARG A 86 9.66 27.66 -26.94
C ARG A 86 10.79 27.58 -25.91
N PRO A 87 12.06 27.67 -26.33
CA PRO A 87 13.18 27.73 -25.40
C PRO A 87 13.02 28.98 -24.55
N PHE A 88 12.99 28.82 -23.23
CA PHE A 88 13.15 29.94 -22.30
C PHE A 88 14.59 30.44 -22.38
N ASN A 89 14.87 31.32 -23.34
CA ASN A 89 16.01 32.22 -23.30
C ASN A 89 15.52 33.53 -22.63
N GLY A 90 16.00 33.80 -21.41
CA GLY A 90 15.78 35.07 -20.73
C GLY A 90 15.01 34.95 -19.42
N ALA A 91 15.65 34.39 -18.39
CA ALA A 91 15.39 34.74 -16.99
C ALA A 91 16.73 34.69 -16.25
N SER A 92 17.01 35.77 -15.51
CA SER A 92 18.26 36.09 -14.82
C SER A 92 18.87 34.93 -14.04
N SER A 93 20.16 34.73 -14.23
CA SER A 93 21.00 33.64 -13.75
C SER A 93 21.49 33.79 -12.30
N ASP A 94 20.66 34.28 -11.38
CA ASP A 94 21.08 34.45 -9.98
C ASP A 94 20.13 33.71 -9.03
N HIS A 95 20.72 32.80 -8.24
CA HIS A 95 20.12 31.94 -7.21
C HIS A 95 19.43 30.65 -7.68
N TYR A 96 20.22 29.65 -8.08
CA TYR A 96 20.21 28.27 -7.55
C TYR A 96 21.44 27.53 -8.13
N TYR A 97 22.63 28.05 -7.84
CA TYR A 97 23.87 27.32 -8.06
C TYR A 97 24.03 26.33 -6.91
N TYR A 98 23.85 25.04 -7.18
CA TYR A 98 24.36 23.98 -6.29
C TYR A 98 25.88 24.10 -6.26
N PRO A 99 26.53 24.43 -5.13
CA PRO A 99 27.98 24.39 -5.06
C PRO A 99 28.39 22.92 -5.05
N LEU A 100 28.85 22.43 -6.20
CA LEU A 100 29.37 21.07 -6.38
C LEU A 100 30.80 20.89 -5.81
N ASN A 101 31.30 21.86 -5.04
CA ASN A 101 32.65 21.87 -4.53
C ASN A 101 32.65 22.09 -3.01
N LEU A 102 32.70 20.99 -2.26
CA LEU A 102 33.42 20.85 -0.98
C LEU A 102 33.18 19.43 -0.41
N ILE A 103 33.78 18.43 -1.04
CA ILE A 103 34.13 17.18 -0.34
C ILE A 103 35.62 16.97 -0.57
N LYS A 104 36.45 17.39 0.40
CA LYS A 104 37.77 16.78 0.55
C LYS A 104 37.51 15.31 0.92
N LYS A 105 37.47 14.42 -0.07
CA LYS A 105 37.44 12.97 0.17
C LYS A 105 38.71 12.64 0.95
N ASN A 106 38.57 12.18 2.18
CA ASN A 106 39.65 11.50 2.86
C ASN A 106 39.82 10.16 2.12
N GLN A 107 40.92 10.00 1.37
CA GLN A 107 41.11 8.88 0.42
C GLN A 107 40.92 7.52 1.11
N GLN A 108 41.47 7.36 2.32
CA GLN A 108 41.33 6.14 3.12
C GLN A 108 39.88 5.79 3.50
N THR A 109 39.05 6.78 3.84
CA THR A 109 37.64 6.49 4.17
C THR A 109 36.83 6.18 2.92
N GLY A 110 37.18 6.77 1.77
CA GLY A 110 36.55 6.45 0.48
C GLY A 110 36.79 4.99 0.08
N ASP A 111 38.02 4.52 0.21
CA ASP A 111 38.41 3.16 -0.17
C ASP A 111 37.69 2.08 0.65
N TYR A 112 37.48 2.32 1.95
CA TYR A 112 36.74 1.38 2.84
C TYR A 112 35.27 1.20 2.43
N TYR A 113 34.54 2.30 2.20
CA TYR A 113 33.12 2.21 1.80
C TYR A 113 32.96 1.60 0.40
N ASP A 114 33.93 1.85 -0.48
CA ASP A 114 33.97 1.23 -1.81
C ASP A 114 34.20 -0.29 -1.72
N GLU A 115 34.98 -0.78 -0.74
CA GLU A 115 35.16 -2.21 -0.51
C GLU A 115 33.89 -2.91 -0.04
N LYS A 116 33.17 -2.30 0.92
CA LYS A 116 31.87 -2.83 1.41
C LYS A 116 30.83 -2.89 0.29
N LEU A 117 30.73 -1.84 -0.51
CA LEU A 117 29.83 -1.81 -1.65
C LEU A 117 30.17 -2.89 -2.69
N LYS A 118 31.47 -3.09 -2.99
CA LYS A 118 31.92 -4.17 -3.89
C LYS A 118 31.50 -5.55 -3.39
N LYS A 119 31.59 -5.80 -2.09
CA LYS A 119 31.13 -7.06 -1.48
C LYS A 119 29.62 -7.28 -1.71
N ILE A 120 28.80 -6.27 -1.40
CA ILE A 120 27.33 -6.32 -1.62
C ILE A 120 27.02 -6.54 -3.10
N GLU A 121 27.66 -5.82 -4.01
CA GLU A 121 27.41 -6.00 -5.46
C GLU A 121 27.85 -7.36 -6.00
N SER A 122 28.93 -7.94 -5.46
CA SER A 122 29.37 -9.30 -5.81
C SER A 122 28.34 -10.34 -5.37
N GLU A 123 27.79 -10.19 -4.17
CA GLU A 123 26.74 -11.06 -3.63
C GLU A 123 25.45 -10.96 -4.47
N LEU A 124 25.00 -9.74 -4.76
CA LEU A 124 23.85 -9.50 -5.65
C LEU A 124 24.11 -10.01 -7.07
N GLY A 125 25.33 -9.89 -7.58
CA GLY A 125 25.76 -10.45 -8.86
C GLY A 125 25.56 -11.97 -8.93
N SER A 126 25.96 -12.67 -7.87
CA SER A 126 25.80 -14.13 -7.76
C SER A 126 24.32 -14.53 -7.73
N VAL A 127 23.49 -13.78 -6.98
CA VAL A 127 22.03 -13.98 -6.96
C VAL A 127 21.41 -13.77 -8.34
N ARG A 128 21.81 -12.72 -9.06
CA ARG A 128 21.31 -12.44 -10.42
C ARG A 128 21.61 -13.60 -11.39
N VAL A 129 22.80 -14.18 -11.31
CA VAL A 129 23.18 -15.35 -12.13
C VAL A 129 22.32 -16.55 -11.78
N PHE A 130 22.21 -16.87 -10.49
CA PHE A 130 21.40 -18.00 -10.01
C PHE A 130 19.92 -17.89 -10.42
N LEU A 131 19.31 -16.71 -10.28
CA LEU A 131 17.91 -16.51 -10.70
C LEU A 131 17.73 -16.62 -12.21
N LYS A 132 18.71 -16.17 -13.01
CA LYS A 132 18.68 -16.35 -14.48
C LYS A 132 18.77 -17.81 -14.88
N GLU A 133 19.60 -18.59 -14.22
CA GLU A 133 19.71 -20.04 -14.45
C GLU A 133 18.40 -20.75 -14.12
N ILE A 134 17.78 -20.43 -12.97
CA ILE A 134 16.46 -20.96 -12.60
C ILE A 134 15.40 -20.57 -13.64
N ALA A 135 15.37 -19.32 -14.08
CA ALA A 135 14.40 -18.85 -15.05
C ALA A 135 14.52 -19.62 -16.36
N ALA A 136 15.75 -19.88 -16.84
CA ALA A 136 16.01 -20.65 -18.05
C ALA A 136 15.52 -22.10 -17.93
N VAL A 137 15.74 -22.77 -16.79
CA VAL A 137 15.28 -24.15 -16.56
C VAL A 137 13.75 -24.22 -16.44
N SER A 138 13.14 -23.23 -15.78
CA SER A 138 11.69 -23.21 -15.55
C SER A 138 10.86 -23.11 -16.84
N ILE A 139 11.43 -22.55 -17.92
CA ILE A 139 10.78 -22.49 -19.24
C ILE A 139 10.68 -23.90 -19.87
N HIS A 140 11.58 -24.82 -19.51
CA HIS A 140 11.67 -26.16 -20.10
C HIS A 140 10.94 -27.25 -19.30
N GLN A 141 10.53 -26.97 -18.06
CA GLN A 141 9.82 -27.93 -17.21
C GLN A 141 8.45 -27.36 -16.83
N ASN A 142 7.37 -27.99 -17.33
CA ASN A 142 6.04 -27.78 -16.79
C ASN A 142 6.02 -28.27 -15.34
N SER A 143 6.21 -27.31 -14.41
CA SER A 143 5.78 -27.34 -13.01
C SER A 143 5.79 -28.71 -12.34
N SER A 144 6.96 -29.17 -11.91
CA SER A 144 7.05 -30.22 -10.89
C SER A 144 8.04 -29.74 -9.83
N THR A 145 7.50 -29.30 -8.69
CA THR A 145 8.27 -29.09 -7.46
C THR A 145 9.08 -30.35 -7.17
N THR A 146 10.41 -30.24 -7.13
CA THR A 146 11.28 -31.37 -6.82
C THR A 146 11.04 -31.82 -5.37
N HIS A 147 11.08 -33.13 -5.14
CA HIS A 147 10.83 -33.79 -3.85
C HIS A 147 11.69 -33.27 -2.67
N GLU A 148 12.75 -32.49 -2.93
CA GLU A 148 13.62 -31.91 -1.90
C GLU A 148 12.97 -30.74 -1.14
N ASP A 149 12.00 -30.02 -1.72
CA ASP A 149 11.32 -28.92 -1.01
C ASP A 149 10.27 -29.43 0.01
N ILE A 150 9.83 -30.69 -0.09
CA ILE A 150 8.71 -31.28 0.68
C ILE A 150 9.11 -31.63 2.14
N ASN A 151 10.39 -31.84 2.43
CA ASN A 151 10.83 -32.41 3.71
C ASN A 151 11.33 -31.38 4.76
N SER A 152 11.04 -30.08 4.62
CA SER A 152 11.67 -29.05 5.48
C SER A 152 10.75 -28.04 6.18
N GLY A 153 9.43 -28.24 6.26
CA GLY A 153 8.57 -27.27 6.94
C GLY A 153 7.23 -27.80 7.44
N ASP A 154 7.22 -28.38 8.64
CA ASP A 154 6.01 -28.84 9.32
C ASP A 154 5.47 -27.74 10.26
N GLY A 155 5.07 -26.60 9.69
CA GLY A 155 4.54 -25.44 10.43
C GLY A 155 3.33 -24.80 9.74
N PRO A 156 2.41 -24.18 10.51
CA PRO A 156 1.15 -23.63 10.00
C PRO A 156 1.28 -22.49 8.98
N ASP A 157 2.50 -21.94 8.79
CA ASP A 157 2.81 -20.86 7.83
C ASP A 157 3.55 -21.34 6.57
N TYR A 158 3.59 -22.67 6.32
CA TYR A 158 4.24 -23.23 5.14
C TYR A 158 3.40 -22.97 3.88
N TYR A 159 3.85 -22.04 3.05
CA TYR A 159 3.26 -21.74 1.74
C TYR A 159 4.30 -21.78 0.63
N ILE A 160 4.03 -22.60 -0.39
CA ILE A 160 4.77 -22.62 -1.64
C ILE A 160 3.89 -22.00 -2.73
N PRO A 161 4.29 -20.88 -3.35
CA PRO A 161 3.63 -20.34 -4.52
C PRO A 161 3.43 -21.42 -5.59
N ASN A 162 2.18 -21.60 -6.01
CA ASN A 162 1.81 -22.58 -7.04
C ASN A 162 0.58 -22.10 -7.81
N GLY A 163 0.29 -22.79 -8.91
CA GLY A 163 -0.88 -22.49 -9.75
C GLY A 163 -0.69 -21.30 -10.70
N GLN A 164 -1.75 -21.00 -11.45
CA GLN A 164 -1.73 -20.03 -12.56
C GLN A 164 -1.94 -18.57 -12.11
N ILE A 165 -1.98 -18.32 -10.80
CA ILE A 165 -2.00 -16.95 -10.26
C ILE A 165 -0.65 -16.27 -10.33
N TYR A 166 0.43 -17.04 -10.49
CA TYR A 166 1.78 -16.53 -10.66
C TYR A 166 2.23 -16.60 -12.12
N ARG A 167 3.14 -15.71 -12.51
CA ARG A 167 3.83 -15.77 -13.80
C ARG A 167 4.83 -16.90 -13.85
N ASN A 168 5.64 -17.01 -12.80
CA ASN A 168 6.57 -18.12 -12.59
C ASN A 168 6.63 -18.44 -11.07
N PRO A 169 5.82 -19.40 -10.59
CA PRO A 169 5.73 -19.70 -9.15
C PRO A 169 7.06 -20.21 -8.56
N TYR A 170 7.81 -21.01 -9.32
CA TYR A 170 9.08 -21.57 -8.86
C TYR A 170 10.17 -20.51 -8.73
N LEU A 171 10.35 -19.67 -9.76
CA LEU A 171 11.29 -18.55 -9.71
C LEU A 171 10.91 -17.57 -8.60
N PHE A 172 9.61 -17.28 -8.44
CA PHE A 172 9.13 -16.44 -7.35
C PHE A 172 9.49 -17.01 -5.98
N HIS A 173 9.22 -18.29 -5.74
CA HIS A 173 9.56 -18.95 -4.49
C HIS A 173 11.06 -18.90 -4.19
N ARG A 174 11.92 -19.21 -5.17
CA ARG A 174 13.38 -19.17 -5.01
C ARG A 174 13.90 -17.76 -4.74
N SER A 175 13.40 -16.75 -5.48
CA SER A 175 13.75 -15.35 -5.22
C SER A 175 13.29 -14.89 -3.84
N TYR A 176 12.12 -15.34 -3.38
CA TYR A 176 11.60 -15.00 -2.07
C TYR A 176 12.45 -15.59 -0.94
N GLN A 177 12.87 -16.85 -1.06
CA GLN A 177 13.75 -17.50 -0.10
C GLN A 177 15.11 -16.78 0.02
N LEU A 178 15.68 -16.34 -1.10
CA LEU A 178 16.92 -15.54 -1.09
C LEU A 178 16.73 -14.19 -0.42
N MET A 179 15.62 -13.50 -0.71
CA MET A 179 15.28 -12.25 -0.05
C MET A 179 15.18 -12.45 1.47
N GLU A 180 14.44 -13.45 1.95
CA GLU A 180 14.31 -13.72 3.39
C GLU A 180 15.65 -14.01 4.08
N LYS A 181 16.57 -14.67 3.36
CA LYS A 181 17.87 -15.07 3.90
C LYS A 181 18.87 -13.92 3.95
N MET A 182 18.83 -13.03 2.97
CA MET A 182 19.94 -12.10 2.69
C MET A 182 19.53 -10.63 2.82
N PHE A 183 18.31 -10.26 2.43
CA PHE A 183 17.97 -8.87 2.19
C PHE A 183 17.92 -8.06 3.48
N LYS A 184 18.64 -6.93 3.48
CA LYS A 184 18.73 -6.00 4.61
C LYS A 184 18.43 -4.58 4.19
N ILE A 185 17.62 -3.90 4.98
CA ILE A 185 17.14 -2.55 4.78
C ILE A 185 17.62 -1.69 5.95
N PHE A 186 18.40 -0.66 5.67
CA PHE A 186 18.71 0.36 6.65
C PHE A 186 17.66 1.47 6.59
N VAL A 187 17.16 1.90 7.74
CA VAL A 187 16.25 3.05 7.85
C VAL A 187 17.06 4.22 8.39
N TYR A 188 17.11 5.34 7.67
CA TYR A 188 17.73 6.56 8.20
C TYR A 188 16.97 7.02 9.44
N GLU A 189 17.68 7.44 10.48
CA GLU A 189 17.10 7.86 11.76
C GLU A 189 16.81 9.37 11.81
N GLU A 190 17.13 10.11 10.74
CA GLU A 190 16.88 11.54 10.65
C GLU A 190 15.39 11.85 10.48
N GLY A 191 14.99 12.98 11.05
CA GLY A 191 13.63 13.50 10.95
C GLY A 191 12.77 13.09 12.13
N GLU A 192 11.71 13.84 12.37
CA GLU A 192 10.80 13.61 13.50
C GLU A 192 9.36 13.39 13.01
N PRO A 193 8.57 12.58 13.72
CA PRO A 193 7.13 12.54 13.55
C PRO A 193 6.51 13.94 13.68
N PRO A 194 5.40 14.22 12.97
CA PRO A 194 4.64 13.28 12.14
C PRO A 194 5.11 13.24 10.68
N LEU A 195 6.15 13.98 10.29
CA LEU A 195 6.57 14.09 8.87
C LEU A 195 7.47 12.93 8.44
N PHE A 196 8.27 12.44 9.36
CA PHE A 196 9.18 11.31 9.20
C PHE A 196 8.83 10.24 10.23
N HIS A 197 9.16 8.98 9.94
CA HIS A 197 8.96 7.86 10.87
C HIS A 197 7.50 7.62 11.29
N ASP A 198 6.55 8.24 10.57
CA ASP A 198 5.12 8.16 10.80
C ASP A 198 4.38 8.29 9.47
N GLY A 199 3.15 7.78 9.42
CA GLY A 199 2.28 7.85 8.25
C GLY A 199 0.81 7.62 8.62
N PRO A 200 -0.11 7.79 7.67
CA PRO A 200 -1.51 7.46 7.90
C PRO A 200 -1.67 5.93 8.05
N CYS A 201 -2.30 5.47 9.14
CA CYS A 201 -2.63 4.04 9.35
C CYS A 201 -4.11 3.71 9.05
N LYS A 202 -4.89 4.70 8.61
CA LYS A 202 -6.31 4.59 8.26
C LYS A 202 -6.56 5.23 6.91
N ASN A 203 -7.78 5.10 6.41
CA ASN A 203 -8.25 5.58 5.11
C ASN A 203 -7.49 4.95 3.93
N ILE A 204 -7.66 5.53 2.76
CA ILE A 204 -7.09 5.04 1.51
C ILE A 204 -5.55 5.06 1.48
N TYR A 205 -4.92 5.92 2.27
CA TYR A 205 -3.46 6.02 2.37
C TYR A 205 -2.86 5.10 3.43
N SER A 206 -3.69 4.26 4.09
CA SER A 206 -3.27 3.47 5.26
C SER A 206 -2.03 2.62 5.05
N THR A 207 -1.79 2.14 3.83
CA THR A 207 -0.64 1.30 3.50
C THR A 207 0.69 2.03 3.60
N GLU A 208 0.70 3.37 3.46
CA GLU A 208 1.90 4.19 3.65
C GLU A 208 2.39 4.12 5.11
N GLY A 209 1.52 4.45 6.07
CA GLY A 209 1.86 4.41 7.49
C GLY A 209 2.09 3.00 8.00
N MET A 210 1.27 2.04 7.57
CA MET A 210 1.47 0.64 7.97
C MET A 210 2.84 0.11 7.52
N PHE A 211 3.25 0.38 6.28
CA PHE A 211 4.58 -0.06 5.82
C PHE A 211 5.71 0.55 6.65
N ILE A 212 5.67 1.87 6.88
CA ILE A 212 6.69 2.57 7.68
C ILE A 212 6.77 1.95 9.08
N ASN A 213 5.65 1.85 9.78
CA ASN A 213 5.60 1.32 11.14
C ASN A 213 6.04 -0.15 11.21
N THR A 214 5.58 -0.99 10.27
CA THR A 214 5.98 -2.40 10.21
C THR A 214 7.48 -2.54 9.92
N LEU A 215 8.05 -1.79 8.98
CA LEU A 215 9.47 -1.85 8.67
C LEU A 215 10.33 -1.39 9.85
N GLU A 216 9.88 -0.40 10.62
CA GLU A 216 10.61 0.06 11.79
C GLU A 216 10.63 -0.96 12.92
N MET A 217 9.55 -1.72 13.11
CA MET A 217 9.47 -2.76 14.15
C MET A 217 10.02 -4.11 13.69
N ASP A 218 10.26 -4.28 12.38
CA ASP A 218 10.68 -5.54 11.81
C ASP A 218 12.10 -5.93 12.23
N ALA A 219 12.25 -7.16 12.72
CA ALA A 219 13.56 -7.70 13.11
C ALA A 219 14.24 -8.50 12.00
N LYS A 220 13.55 -8.75 10.87
CA LYS A 220 14.00 -9.67 9.83
C LYS A 220 14.80 -8.98 8.73
N PHE A 221 14.21 -7.95 8.14
CA PHE A 221 14.74 -7.16 7.04
C PHE A 221 15.42 -5.88 7.53
N ARG A 222 14.93 -5.22 8.59
CA ARG A 222 15.62 -4.02 9.13
C ARG A 222 17.01 -4.40 9.65
N THR A 223 18.02 -3.60 9.31
CA THR A 223 19.33 -3.62 9.96
C THR A 223 19.64 -2.27 10.60
N ARG A 224 20.39 -2.29 11.69
CA ARG A 224 20.96 -1.10 12.34
C ARG A 224 22.38 -0.81 11.85
N ASP A 225 23.02 -1.77 11.17
CA ASP A 225 24.31 -1.57 10.54
C ASP A 225 24.13 -1.20 9.06
N PRO A 226 24.41 0.06 8.67
CA PRO A 226 24.29 0.48 7.29
C PRO A 226 25.31 -0.19 6.35
N ASP A 227 26.42 -0.76 6.86
CA ASP A 227 27.40 -1.50 6.04
C ASP A 227 26.88 -2.88 5.60
N GLU A 228 25.85 -3.42 6.26
CA GLU A 228 25.16 -4.65 5.88
C GLU A 228 23.96 -4.41 4.94
N ALA A 229 23.59 -3.14 4.74
CA ALA A 229 22.35 -2.78 4.07
C ALA A 229 22.46 -2.94 2.55
N HIS A 230 21.48 -3.65 1.99
CA HIS A 230 21.32 -3.77 0.54
C HIS A 230 20.60 -2.55 -0.04
N VAL A 231 19.68 -1.97 0.72
CA VAL A 231 18.96 -0.74 0.36
C VAL A 231 18.74 0.16 1.59
N PHE A 232 18.51 1.44 1.33
CA PHE A 232 18.29 2.48 2.33
C PHE A 232 16.88 3.05 2.19
N PHE A 233 16.08 2.99 3.25
CA PHE A 233 14.75 3.56 3.28
C PHE A 233 14.77 5.04 3.70
N LEU A 234 14.00 5.87 2.99
CA LEU A 234 13.76 7.27 3.31
C LEU A 234 12.39 7.40 4.01
N PRO A 235 12.33 7.52 5.35
CA PRO A 235 11.11 7.37 6.14
C PRO A 235 10.22 8.62 6.16
N PHE A 236 10.16 9.42 5.10
CA PHE A 236 9.25 10.56 5.03
C PHE A 236 7.86 10.14 4.50
N SER A 237 6.79 10.68 5.10
CA SER A 237 5.43 10.50 4.61
C SER A 237 5.00 11.70 3.77
N VAL A 238 4.74 11.47 2.47
CA VAL A 238 4.21 12.50 1.58
C VAL A 238 2.83 12.96 2.06
N VAL A 239 2.01 12.04 2.56
CA VAL A 239 0.69 12.37 3.10
C VAL A 239 0.81 13.30 4.30
N LYS A 240 1.69 13.00 5.27
CA LYS A 240 1.87 13.82 6.46
C LYS A 240 2.51 15.18 6.13
N ILE A 241 3.47 15.25 5.21
CA ILE A 241 4.01 16.53 4.71
C ILE A 241 2.89 17.41 4.16
N LEU A 242 1.97 16.85 3.37
CA LEU A 242 0.85 17.61 2.85
C LEU A 242 -0.13 17.99 3.95
N THR A 243 -0.52 17.06 4.83
CA THR A 243 -1.45 17.33 5.92
C THR A 243 -0.99 18.46 6.84
N TYR A 244 0.29 18.50 7.19
CA TYR A 244 0.81 19.45 8.18
C TYR A 244 1.39 20.73 7.57
N LEU A 245 1.95 20.67 6.36
CA LEU A 245 2.68 21.81 5.78
C LEU A 245 2.02 22.41 4.52
N PHE A 246 1.06 21.73 3.88
CA PHE A 246 0.39 22.29 2.70
C PHE A 246 -0.71 23.27 3.10
N HIS A 247 -0.47 24.56 2.87
CA HIS A 247 -1.45 25.60 3.20
C HIS A 247 -2.61 25.60 2.18
N PRO A 248 -3.89 25.45 2.60
CA PRO A 248 -5.02 25.24 1.69
C PRO A 248 -5.33 26.43 0.78
N LYS A 249 -5.07 27.67 1.23
CA LYS A 249 -5.25 28.89 0.42
C LYS A 249 -4.09 29.16 -0.53
N VAL A 250 -2.85 29.16 -0.02
CA VAL A 250 -1.64 29.45 -0.80
C VAL A 250 -1.36 28.33 -1.81
N ARG A 251 -1.69 27.08 -1.46
CA ARG A 251 -1.50 25.88 -2.27
C ARG A 251 -0.06 25.70 -2.77
N ASP A 252 0.91 26.10 -1.94
CA ASP A 252 2.33 26.00 -2.29
C ASP A 252 2.80 24.54 -2.31
N LYS A 253 2.92 23.98 -3.51
CA LYS A 253 3.41 22.62 -3.73
C LYS A 253 4.92 22.49 -3.58
N ALA A 254 5.67 23.60 -3.50
CA ALA A 254 7.11 23.57 -3.29
C ALA A 254 7.50 23.17 -1.86
N VAL A 255 6.52 23.09 -0.94
CA VAL A 255 6.72 22.53 0.40
C VAL A 255 7.31 21.13 0.37
N LEU A 256 6.85 20.28 -0.55
CA LEU A 256 7.41 18.95 -0.78
C LEU A 256 8.90 19.01 -1.11
N GLY A 257 9.28 19.92 -2.01
CA GLY A 257 10.66 20.08 -2.46
C GLY A 257 11.58 20.60 -1.36
N ARG A 258 11.10 21.55 -0.55
CA ARG A 258 11.88 22.06 0.59
C ARG A 258 12.10 20.96 1.63
N THR A 259 11.04 20.30 2.07
CA THR A 259 11.13 19.26 3.11
C THR A 259 11.98 18.07 2.67
N ILE A 260 11.72 17.51 1.48
CA ILE A 260 12.43 16.32 0.98
C ILE A 260 13.85 16.69 0.53
N GLY A 261 14.03 17.86 -0.09
CA GLY A 261 15.34 18.35 -0.50
C GLY A 261 16.27 18.60 0.68
N ASP A 262 15.77 19.23 1.75
CA ASP A 262 16.53 19.43 2.98
C ASP A 262 16.86 18.11 3.67
N TYR A 263 15.91 17.17 3.70
CA TYR A 263 16.14 15.83 4.23
C TYR A 263 17.29 15.11 3.52
N ILE A 264 17.24 15.06 2.18
CA ILE A 264 18.28 14.43 1.36
C ILE A 264 19.62 15.13 1.56
N ARG A 265 19.63 16.47 1.64
CA ARG A 265 20.84 17.24 1.94
C ARG A 265 21.45 16.83 3.28
N ILE A 266 20.65 16.68 4.34
CA ILE A 266 21.14 16.26 5.66
C ILE A 266 21.76 14.86 5.59
N ILE A 267 21.05 13.86 5.07
CA ILE A 267 21.58 12.48 5.03
C ILE A 267 22.81 12.36 4.12
N SER A 268 22.88 13.12 3.02
CA SER A 268 24.02 13.10 2.11
C SER A 268 25.27 13.79 2.68
N GLN A 269 25.10 14.71 3.63
CA GLN A 269 26.21 15.35 4.33
C GLN A 269 26.68 14.51 5.53
N LYS A 270 25.75 13.83 6.19
CA LYS A 270 26.03 13.02 7.38
C LYS A 270 26.58 11.63 7.05
N TYR A 271 26.12 11.01 5.97
CA TYR A 271 26.46 9.64 5.59
C TYR A 271 27.04 9.54 4.17
N PRO A 272 27.94 8.57 3.92
CA PRO A 272 28.52 8.35 2.60
C PRO A 272 27.55 7.68 1.62
N TYR A 273 26.53 6.98 2.12
CA TYR A 273 25.71 6.03 1.34
C TYR A 273 24.90 6.68 0.23
N TRP A 274 24.33 7.87 0.45
CA TRP A 274 23.63 8.59 -0.61
C TRP A 274 24.56 8.95 -1.77
N ASN A 275 25.75 9.48 -1.45
CA ASN A 275 26.70 9.98 -2.45
C ASN A 275 27.41 8.86 -3.21
N ARG A 276 27.58 7.67 -2.61
CA ARG A 276 28.28 6.54 -3.27
C ARG A 276 27.51 6.00 -4.47
N THR A 277 26.17 6.07 -4.45
CA THR A 277 25.29 5.54 -5.51
C THR A 277 24.45 6.63 -6.18
N LEU A 278 24.56 7.88 -5.73
CA LEU A 278 23.65 8.97 -6.11
C LEU A 278 22.17 8.57 -5.93
N GLY A 279 21.87 7.91 -4.80
CA GLY A 279 20.53 7.49 -4.43
C GLY A 279 20.04 6.20 -5.09
N ALA A 280 20.84 5.48 -5.88
CA ALA A 280 20.35 4.31 -6.64
C ALA A 280 20.01 3.08 -5.76
N ASP A 281 20.59 2.97 -4.56
CA ASP A 281 20.26 1.95 -3.56
C ASP A 281 19.29 2.50 -2.49
N HIS A 282 18.67 3.65 -2.73
CA HIS A 282 17.67 4.27 -1.84
C HIS A 282 16.27 4.04 -2.36
N PHE A 283 15.31 3.96 -1.43
CA PHE A 283 13.90 3.91 -1.78
C PHE A 283 13.02 4.75 -0.86
N MET A 284 11.91 5.21 -1.42
CA MET A 284 10.83 5.90 -0.72
C MET A 284 9.51 5.19 -1.01
N LEU A 285 8.51 5.44 -0.16
CA LEU A 285 7.16 4.94 -0.36
C LEU A 285 6.16 6.08 -0.28
N SER A 286 5.20 6.13 -1.21
CA SER A 286 4.04 7.00 -1.07
C SER A 286 2.78 6.43 -1.69
N CYS A 287 1.65 6.62 -0.99
CA CYS A 287 0.33 6.29 -1.51
C CYS A 287 -0.53 7.48 -1.89
N HIS A 288 -0.02 8.70 -1.76
CA HIS A 288 -0.69 9.89 -2.27
C HIS A 288 -0.45 10.03 -3.78
N ASP A 289 -1.42 10.60 -4.49
CA ASP A 289 -1.31 10.91 -5.94
C ASP A 289 -0.12 11.84 -6.27
N TRP A 290 0.43 12.58 -5.29
CA TRP A 290 1.58 13.47 -5.44
C TRP A 290 2.92 12.79 -5.11
N GLY A 291 2.94 11.50 -4.81
CA GLY A 291 4.18 10.73 -4.62
C GLY A 291 5.20 10.93 -5.76
N PRO A 292 4.81 10.81 -7.06
CA PRO A 292 5.70 11.12 -8.18
C PRO A 292 6.23 12.56 -8.12
N ARG A 293 5.36 13.54 -7.83
CA ARG A 293 5.73 14.96 -7.74
C ARG A 293 6.69 15.24 -6.58
N ALA A 294 6.50 14.58 -5.44
CA ALA A 294 7.35 14.73 -4.26
C ALA A 294 8.82 14.43 -4.59
N THR A 295 9.05 13.45 -5.47
CA THR A 295 10.41 13.07 -5.90
C THR A 295 11.03 14.02 -6.93
N TRP A 296 10.24 14.79 -7.69
CA TRP A 296 10.74 15.61 -8.82
C TRP A 296 11.72 16.70 -8.39
N TYR A 297 11.56 17.26 -7.18
CA TYR A 297 12.44 18.34 -6.70
C TYR A 297 13.88 17.90 -6.44
N VAL A 298 14.16 16.59 -6.36
CA VAL A 298 15.50 16.04 -6.22
C VAL A 298 15.78 15.07 -7.37
N PRO A 299 16.53 15.48 -8.41
CA PRO A 299 16.70 14.69 -9.63
C PRO A 299 17.19 13.26 -9.38
N GLN A 300 18.11 13.06 -8.43
CA GLN A 300 18.62 11.75 -8.05
C GLN A 300 17.51 10.86 -7.46
N LEU A 301 16.64 11.41 -6.60
CA LEU A 301 15.50 10.69 -6.05
C LEU A 301 14.49 10.32 -7.14
N TYR A 302 14.29 11.20 -8.12
CA TYR A 302 13.35 10.97 -9.21
C TYR A 302 13.84 9.87 -10.18
N TYR A 303 15.09 9.98 -10.64
CA TYR A 303 15.63 9.17 -11.74
C TYR A 303 16.38 7.92 -11.28
N ASN A 304 17.03 7.94 -10.12
CA ASN A 304 17.92 6.85 -9.68
C ASN A 304 17.27 5.97 -8.60
N SER A 305 16.70 6.59 -7.57
CA SER A 305 16.11 5.87 -6.44
C SER A 305 14.89 5.04 -6.82
N ILE A 306 14.65 3.97 -6.08
CA ILE A 306 13.46 3.14 -6.21
C ILE A 306 12.28 3.91 -5.61
N ARG A 307 11.21 4.12 -6.39
CA ARG A 307 9.98 4.73 -5.85
C ARG A 307 8.93 3.65 -5.71
N VAL A 308 8.46 3.45 -4.49
CA VAL A 308 7.32 2.59 -4.20
C VAL A 308 6.09 3.47 -4.19
N LEU A 309 5.18 3.30 -5.16
CA LEU A 309 4.08 4.23 -5.38
C LEU A 309 2.75 3.49 -5.49
N CYS A 310 1.72 3.97 -4.78
CA CYS A 310 0.34 3.54 -5.10
C CYS A 310 -0.08 4.10 -6.47
N ASN A 311 0.16 5.39 -6.75
CA ASN A 311 -0.07 6.02 -8.06
C ASN A 311 0.99 5.60 -9.10
N ALA A 312 0.98 4.33 -9.50
CA ALA A 312 1.94 3.73 -10.44
C ALA A 312 1.58 3.98 -11.91
N ASN A 313 1.56 5.26 -12.30
CA ASN A 313 1.13 5.72 -13.62
C ASN A 313 2.31 5.93 -14.60
N THR A 314 2.40 5.15 -15.68
CA THR A 314 3.50 5.28 -16.65
C THR A 314 3.44 6.59 -17.45
N SER A 315 2.28 7.25 -17.56
CA SER A 315 2.21 8.58 -18.18
C SER A 315 2.75 9.69 -17.28
N GLU A 316 2.96 9.40 -15.99
CA GLU A 316 3.58 10.29 -14.99
C GLU A 316 5.00 9.82 -14.64
N TYR A 317 5.67 9.20 -15.62
CA TYR A 317 7.05 8.71 -15.52
C TYR A 317 7.28 7.63 -14.48
N PHE A 318 6.25 6.88 -14.07
CA PHE A 318 6.47 5.61 -13.38
C PHE A 318 7.21 4.64 -14.30
N ASN A 319 8.36 4.13 -13.86
CA ASN A 319 9.17 3.20 -14.61
C ASN A 319 9.13 1.82 -13.93
N PRO A 320 8.40 0.82 -14.47
CA PRO A 320 8.26 -0.49 -13.82
C PRO A 320 9.58 -1.26 -13.64
N LYS A 321 10.64 -0.88 -14.37
CA LYS A 321 11.99 -1.47 -14.19
C LYS A 321 12.71 -0.94 -12.96
N LYS A 322 12.37 0.25 -12.47
CA LYS A 322 13.02 0.96 -11.35
C LYS A 322 12.10 1.15 -10.15
N ASP A 323 10.84 1.41 -10.41
CA ASP A 323 9.81 1.70 -9.42
C ASP A 323 8.98 0.45 -9.13
N ALA A 324 8.32 0.41 -7.97
CA ALA A 324 7.43 -0.68 -7.56
C ALA A 324 6.01 -0.13 -7.32
N SER A 325 5.01 -0.87 -7.80
CA SER A 325 3.60 -0.54 -7.58
C SER A 325 3.13 -1.14 -6.26
N PHE A 326 2.45 -0.35 -5.44
CA PHE A 326 1.93 -0.77 -4.14
C PHE A 326 0.40 -0.66 -4.11
N PRO A 327 -0.34 -1.59 -3.46
CA PRO A 327 -1.79 -1.49 -3.41
C PRO A 327 -2.23 -0.41 -2.43
N GLU A 328 -3.26 0.31 -2.84
CA GLU A 328 -4.03 1.21 -1.98
C GLU A 328 -5.05 0.36 -1.21
N ILE A 329 -4.98 0.35 0.12
CA ILE A 329 -5.91 -0.40 0.97
C ILE A 329 -6.65 0.60 1.83
N ASN A 330 -7.97 0.60 1.76
CA ASN A 330 -8.81 1.48 2.54
C ASN A 330 -9.17 0.86 3.89
N ILE A 331 -8.37 1.13 4.91
CA ILE A 331 -8.65 0.67 6.27
C ILE A 331 -9.52 1.69 6.98
N ARG A 332 -10.79 1.34 7.19
CA ARG A 332 -11.77 2.21 7.86
C ARG A 332 -11.86 1.94 9.36
N THR A 333 -11.69 0.69 9.76
CA THR A 333 -11.80 0.20 11.13
C THR A 333 -10.45 -0.29 11.64
N ASP A 334 -10.33 -0.51 12.95
CA ASP A 334 -9.06 -0.95 13.56
C ASP A 334 -8.71 -2.42 13.24
N SER A 335 -9.62 -3.13 12.57
CA SER A 335 -9.43 -4.52 12.17
C SER A 335 -9.88 -4.78 10.73
N ILE A 336 -9.14 -5.67 10.07
CA ILE A 336 -9.50 -6.29 8.78
C ILE A 336 -10.33 -7.58 8.95
N THR A 337 -10.51 -8.06 10.19
CA THR A 337 -11.32 -9.26 10.48
C THR A 337 -12.76 -9.04 10.06
N GLY A 338 -13.29 -9.96 9.24
CA GLY A 338 -14.65 -9.87 8.70
C GLY A 338 -14.74 -9.27 7.30
N LEU A 339 -13.67 -8.64 6.79
CA LEU A 339 -13.62 -8.11 5.41
C LEU A 339 -13.26 -9.18 4.37
N LEU A 340 -12.72 -10.31 4.80
CA LEU A 340 -12.21 -11.35 3.91
C LEU A 340 -13.26 -12.42 3.66
N GLY A 341 -13.43 -12.76 2.38
CA GLY A 341 -14.24 -13.87 1.92
C GLY A 341 -15.38 -13.40 1.05
N GLY A 342 -16.29 -14.31 0.76
CA GLY A 342 -17.48 -13.97 0.01
C GLY A 342 -18.31 -15.22 -0.26
N PRO A 343 -19.54 -15.02 -0.75
CA PRO A 343 -20.41 -16.13 -1.08
C PRO A 343 -19.87 -16.92 -2.29
N PRO A 344 -20.24 -18.20 -2.42
CA PRO A 344 -19.90 -19.03 -3.56
C PRO A 344 -20.47 -18.44 -4.87
N PRO A 345 -19.94 -18.84 -6.04
CA PRO A 345 -20.36 -18.26 -7.31
C PRO A 345 -21.85 -18.44 -7.64
N SER A 346 -22.54 -19.43 -7.04
CA SER A 346 -23.97 -19.67 -7.20
C SER A 346 -24.86 -18.65 -6.49
N GLU A 347 -24.35 -17.99 -5.45
CA GLU A 347 -25.10 -17.02 -4.63
C GLU A 347 -24.89 -15.56 -5.09
N ARG A 348 -24.00 -15.35 -6.07
CA ARG A 348 -23.70 -14.04 -6.66
C ARG A 348 -24.70 -13.70 -7.76
N THR A 349 -25.76 -13.02 -7.36
CA THR A 349 -26.93 -12.70 -8.19
C THR A 349 -26.76 -11.46 -9.07
N ILE A 350 -25.84 -10.55 -8.75
CA ILE A 350 -25.58 -9.32 -9.52
C ILE A 350 -24.47 -9.60 -10.53
N LEU A 351 -24.65 -9.22 -11.80
CA LEU A 351 -23.60 -9.40 -12.82
C LEU A 351 -22.39 -8.54 -12.48
N ALA A 352 -22.56 -7.23 -12.38
CA ALA A 352 -21.46 -6.35 -11.98
C ALA A 352 -21.90 -5.16 -11.15
N PHE A 353 -20.98 -4.66 -10.32
CA PHE A 353 -21.24 -3.55 -9.43
C PHE A 353 -20.15 -2.48 -9.46
N PHE A 354 -20.59 -1.23 -9.33
CA PHE A 354 -19.75 -0.06 -9.06
C PHE A 354 -20.51 0.95 -8.19
N ALA A 355 -19.82 1.52 -7.21
CA ALA A 355 -20.26 2.75 -6.56
C ALA A 355 -19.08 3.73 -6.37
N GLY A 356 -19.28 4.97 -6.82
CA GLY A 356 -18.33 6.05 -6.60
C GLY A 356 -18.61 7.30 -7.43
N GLY A 357 -18.32 8.45 -6.83
CA GLY A 357 -18.50 9.76 -7.46
C GLY A 357 -17.67 9.95 -8.74
N ILE A 358 -17.99 11.03 -9.47
CA ILE A 358 -17.22 11.49 -10.64
C ILE A 358 -15.84 11.97 -10.19
N HIS A 359 -14.91 11.03 -10.13
CA HIS A 359 -13.52 11.25 -9.78
C HIS A 359 -12.64 10.78 -10.96
N GLY A 360 -11.85 11.68 -11.54
CA GLY A 360 -11.10 11.40 -12.76
C GLY A 360 -11.94 11.36 -14.04
N PHE A 361 -11.25 11.20 -15.17
CA PHE A 361 -11.85 11.24 -16.51
C PHE A 361 -12.52 9.91 -16.91
N LEU A 362 -12.05 8.77 -16.37
CA LEU A 362 -12.55 7.44 -16.72
C LEU A 362 -13.91 7.09 -16.12
N ARG A 363 -14.27 7.68 -14.97
CA ARG A 363 -15.59 7.44 -14.35
C ARG A 363 -16.73 8.14 -15.08
N ARG A 364 -16.44 9.21 -15.83
CA ARG A 364 -17.45 9.97 -16.57
C ARG A 364 -18.13 9.13 -17.66
N PRO A 365 -17.40 8.45 -18.58
CA PRO A 365 -18.04 7.55 -19.53
C PRO A 365 -18.85 6.43 -18.88
N LEU A 366 -18.32 5.80 -17.81
CA LEU A 366 -18.99 4.73 -17.08
C LEU A 366 -20.34 5.19 -16.51
N LEU A 367 -20.33 6.27 -15.71
CA LEU A 367 -21.55 6.80 -15.11
C LEU A 367 -22.51 7.36 -16.17
N LYS A 368 -22.01 8.05 -17.20
CA LYS A 368 -22.85 8.55 -18.29
C LYS A 368 -23.57 7.41 -19.00
N HIS A 369 -22.88 6.30 -19.25
CA HIS A 369 -23.45 5.19 -20.02
C HIS A 369 -24.36 4.31 -19.17
N TRP A 370 -23.95 3.95 -17.95
CA TRP A 370 -24.57 2.85 -17.19
C TRP A 370 -25.24 3.23 -15.85
N LYS A 371 -25.04 4.44 -15.32
CA LYS A 371 -25.60 4.82 -14.01
C LYS A 371 -27.10 4.57 -13.99
N GLU A 372 -27.54 3.68 -13.09
CA GLU A 372 -28.95 3.37 -12.81
C GLU A 372 -29.78 3.03 -14.08
N LYS A 373 -29.18 2.35 -15.06
CA LYS A 373 -29.82 2.02 -16.35
C LYS A 373 -30.05 0.53 -16.60
N ASP A 374 -29.54 -0.34 -15.76
CA ASP A 374 -29.60 -1.79 -15.94
C ASP A 374 -29.67 -2.49 -14.57
N GLU A 375 -30.48 -3.55 -14.47
CA GLU A 375 -30.74 -4.25 -13.21
C GLU A 375 -29.61 -5.22 -12.82
N ASP A 376 -28.90 -5.76 -13.83
CA ASP A 376 -27.77 -6.69 -13.66
C ASP A 376 -26.45 -5.93 -13.48
N LEU A 377 -26.34 -4.77 -14.14
CA LEU A 377 -25.17 -3.90 -14.07
C LEU A 377 -25.43 -2.71 -13.13
N ARG A 378 -25.21 -2.93 -11.84
CA ARG A 378 -25.56 -1.98 -10.77
C ARG A 378 -24.48 -0.91 -10.58
N ILE A 379 -24.65 0.21 -11.29
CA ILE A 379 -23.71 1.34 -11.29
C ILE A 379 -24.33 2.55 -10.58
N TYR A 380 -23.69 3.02 -9.52
CA TYR A 380 -24.12 4.18 -8.72
C TYR A 380 -23.03 5.25 -8.62
N GLU A 381 -23.45 6.51 -8.61
CA GLU A 381 -22.58 7.63 -8.25
C GLU A 381 -22.45 7.75 -6.72
N LYS A 382 -23.58 7.66 -6.03
CA LYS A 382 -23.70 7.55 -4.57
C LYS A 382 -24.71 6.45 -4.27
N LEU A 383 -24.37 5.54 -3.35
CA LEU A 383 -25.31 4.51 -2.91
C LEU A 383 -26.45 5.13 -2.10
N PRO A 384 -27.70 4.63 -2.27
CA PRO A 384 -28.78 4.87 -1.33
C PRO A 384 -28.41 4.44 0.10
N GLU A 385 -28.93 5.14 1.11
CA GLU A 385 -28.58 4.92 2.53
C GLU A 385 -28.94 3.52 3.04
N ASN A 386 -29.93 2.88 2.45
CA ASN A 386 -30.40 1.55 2.80
C ASN A 386 -29.65 0.40 2.09
N ILE A 387 -28.65 0.70 1.27
CA ILE A 387 -27.88 -0.31 0.52
C ILE A 387 -26.46 -0.37 1.06
N SER A 388 -26.06 -1.55 1.54
CA SER A 388 -24.68 -1.79 1.98
C SER A 388 -23.74 -1.95 0.77
N TYR A 389 -22.66 -1.16 0.76
CA TYR A 389 -21.61 -1.27 -0.25
C TYR A 389 -20.95 -2.66 -0.26
N GLU A 390 -20.64 -3.18 0.93
CA GLU A 390 -20.01 -4.48 1.11
C GLU A 390 -20.92 -5.62 0.64
N GLU A 391 -22.20 -5.57 1.00
CA GLU A 391 -23.19 -6.56 0.56
C GLU A 391 -23.33 -6.58 -0.97
N MET A 392 -23.29 -5.42 -1.62
CA MET A 392 -23.34 -5.31 -3.07
C MET A 392 -22.10 -5.92 -3.72
N MET A 393 -20.90 -5.72 -3.17
CA MET A 393 -19.69 -6.39 -3.65
C MET A 393 -19.77 -7.91 -3.48
N HIS A 394 -20.20 -8.39 -2.31
CA HIS A 394 -20.38 -9.82 -2.04
C HIS A 394 -21.39 -10.48 -2.98
N LYS A 395 -22.51 -9.80 -3.30
CA LYS A 395 -23.53 -10.31 -4.23
C LYS A 395 -23.13 -10.22 -5.71
N SER A 396 -22.05 -9.54 -6.04
CA SER A 396 -21.64 -9.31 -7.43
C SER A 396 -20.63 -10.33 -7.93
N LYS A 397 -20.78 -10.75 -9.19
CA LYS A 397 -19.79 -11.59 -9.87
C LYS A 397 -18.53 -10.79 -10.20
N TYR A 398 -18.74 -9.58 -10.72
CA TYR A 398 -17.70 -8.68 -11.18
C TYR A 398 -17.75 -7.34 -10.46
N CYS A 399 -16.59 -6.83 -10.03
CA CYS A 399 -16.50 -5.53 -9.36
C CYS A 399 -15.70 -4.57 -10.23
N ILE A 400 -16.34 -3.49 -10.67
CA ILE A 400 -15.74 -2.58 -11.64
C ILE A 400 -14.83 -1.60 -10.89
N CYS A 401 -13.58 -1.54 -11.34
CA CYS A 401 -12.51 -0.77 -10.73
C CYS A 401 -11.97 0.27 -11.74
N PRO A 402 -12.70 1.37 -12.00
CA PRO A 402 -12.22 2.44 -12.86
C PRO A 402 -11.24 3.35 -12.11
N SER A 403 -10.12 3.68 -12.74
CA SER A 403 -9.17 4.65 -12.17
C SER A 403 -9.80 6.02 -11.94
N GLY A 404 -9.26 6.75 -10.96
CA GLY A 404 -9.67 8.09 -10.56
C GLY A 404 -8.83 9.19 -11.22
N TYR A 405 -8.56 10.26 -10.46
CA TYR A 405 -7.50 11.21 -10.83
C TYR A 405 -6.13 10.54 -10.76
N GLU A 406 -5.90 9.74 -9.72
CA GLU A 406 -4.81 8.77 -9.69
C GLU A 406 -5.24 7.44 -10.33
N VAL A 407 -4.25 6.67 -10.78
CA VAL A 407 -4.52 5.37 -11.42
C VAL A 407 -4.89 4.28 -10.41
N ALA A 408 -4.45 4.42 -9.17
CA ALA A 408 -4.77 3.52 -8.07
C ALA A 408 -6.26 3.60 -7.69
N SER A 409 -6.76 2.49 -7.15
CA SER A 409 -8.07 2.51 -6.50
C SER A 409 -8.13 1.46 -5.40
N PRO A 410 -8.63 1.81 -4.20
CA PRO A 410 -8.77 0.85 -3.13
C PRO A 410 -9.81 -0.23 -3.46
N ARG A 411 -10.69 0.06 -4.43
CA ARG A 411 -11.68 -0.88 -4.97
C ARG A 411 -11.08 -2.17 -5.49
N ILE A 412 -9.85 -2.13 -6.01
CA ILE A 412 -9.20 -3.36 -6.49
C ILE A 412 -9.00 -4.33 -5.33
N VAL A 413 -8.52 -3.82 -4.19
CA VAL A 413 -8.32 -4.63 -3.00
C VAL A 413 -9.65 -4.98 -2.33
N GLU A 414 -10.60 -4.04 -2.26
CA GLU A 414 -11.96 -4.31 -1.75
C GLU A 414 -12.65 -5.44 -2.58
N ALA A 415 -12.47 -5.45 -3.91
CA ALA A 415 -12.99 -6.51 -4.78
C ALA A 415 -12.29 -7.86 -4.51
N ILE A 416 -10.96 -7.85 -4.34
CA ILE A 416 -10.21 -9.06 -3.98
C ILE A 416 -10.69 -9.61 -2.64
N TYR A 417 -10.87 -8.75 -1.63
CA TYR A 417 -11.36 -9.13 -0.30
C TYR A 417 -12.77 -9.72 -0.34
N ALA A 418 -13.66 -9.15 -1.15
CA ALA A 418 -15.02 -9.63 -1.36
C ALA A 418 -15.13 -10.88 -2.26
N GLU A 419 -14.01 -11.50 -2.67
CA GLU A 419 -13.93 -12.57 -3.68
C GLU A 419 -14.70 -12.23 -4.97
N CYS A 420 -14.75 -10.95 -5.34
CA CYS A 420 -15.43 -10.42 -6.51
C CYS A 420 -14.42 -10.19 -7.63
N VAL A 421 -14.65 -10.73 -8.84
CA VAL A 421 -13.66 -10.67 -9.92
C VAL A 421 -13.44 -9.21 -10.34
N PRO A 422 -12.22 -8.64 -10.17
CA PRO A 422 -11.97 -7.24 -10.51
C PRO A 422 -12.09 -7.01 -12.02
N VAL A 423 -12.84 -5.99 -12.41
CA VAL A 423 -12.93 -5.48 -13.77
C VAL A 423 -12.18 -4.16 -13.86
N LEU A 424 -10.97 -4.21 -14.39
CA LEU A 424 -10.02 -3.11 -14.41
C LEU A 424 -10.31 -2.20 -15.60
N ILE A 425 -10.62 -0.94 -15.33
CA ILE A 425 -10.78 0.11 -16.36
C ILE A 425 -9.77 1.21 -16.06
N SER A 426 -8.56 1.06 -16.60
CA SER A 426 -7.45 1.96 -16.35
C SER A 426 -6.65 2.18 -17.62
N GLN A 427 -5.87 3.27 -17.64
CA GLN A 427 -4.86 3.54 -18.66
C GLN A 427 -3.53 3.72 -17.93
N HIS A 428 -2.44 3.18 -18.48
CA HIS A 428 -1.08 3.39 -17.97
C HIS A 428 -0.81 2.92 -16.53
N TYR A 429 -1.73 2.17 -15.91
CA TYR A 429 -1.56 1.68 -14.55
C TYR A 429 -0.73 0.39 -14.52
N ILE A 430 0.37 0.39 -13.78
CA ILE A 430 1.08 -0.83 -13.42
C ILE A 430 0.45 -1.40 -12.15
N LEU A 431 -0.23 -2.55 -12.26
CA LEU A 431 -0.93 -3.15 -11.12
C LEU A 431 0.07 -3.65 -10.06
N PRO A 432 -0.31 -3.63 -8.76
CA PRO A 432 0.53 -4.12 -7.69
C PRO A 432 1.00 -5.55 -7.93
N PHE A 433 2.27 -5.81 -7.61
CA PHE A 433 2.91 -7.13 -7.71
C PHE A 433 2.88 -7.77 -9.11
N SER A 434 2.74 -6.96 -10.17
CA SER A 434 2.68 -7.46 -11.57
C SER A 434 3.93 -8.22 -12.02
N ASP A 435 5.06 -8.10 -11.33
CA ASP A 435 6.26 -8.91 -11.61
C ASP A 435 6.03 -10.39 -11.31
N VAL A 436 5.19 -10.70 -10.31
CA VAL A 436 4.99 -12.08 -9.83
C VAL A 436 3.58 -12.58 -10.08
N LEU A 437 2.55 -11.72 -9.95
CA LEU A 437 1.15 -12.07 -10.16
C LEU A 437 0.74 -11.97 -11.63
N ASN A 438 0.05 -13.00 -12.11
CA ASN A 438 -0.60 -13.01 -13.41
C ASN A 438 -2.03 -12.45 -13.28
N TRP A 439 -2.16 -11.13 -13.31
CA TRP A 439 -3.46 -10.44 -13.23
C TRP A 439 -4.49 -10.92 -14.25
N THR A 440 -4.07 -11.36 -15.44
CA THR A 440 -4.98 -11.87 -16.47
C THR A 440 -5.67 -13.19 -16.08
N SER A 441 -5.15 -13.90 -15.07
CA SER A 441 -5.70 -15.17 -14.64
C SER A 441 -6.89 -15.03 -13.68
N PHE A 442 -7.07 -13.84 -13.07
CA PHE A 442 -8.07 -13.57 -12.02
C PHE A 442 -8.77 -12.21 -12.12
N SER A 443 -8.55 -11.45 -13.19
CA SER A 443 -9.22 -10.17 -13.45
C SER A 443 -9.63 -10.04 -14.92
N VAL A 444 -10.52 -9.09 -15.19
CA VAL A 444 -10.94 -8.72 -16.55
C VAL A 444 -10.45 -7.30 -16.83
N GLN A 445 -9.72 -7.09 -17.92
CA GLN A 445 -9.29 -5.75 -18.34
C GLN A 445 -10.20 -5.24 -19.45
N ILE A 446 -10.70 -4.01 -19.29
CA ILE A 446 -11.61 -3.38 -20.24
C ILE A 446 -11.09 -1.98 -20.57
N SER A 447 -10.92 -1.70 -21.87
CA SER A 447 -10.54 -0.38 -22.32
C SER A 447 -11.70 0.61 -22.19
N VAL A 448 -11.36 1.89 -22.11
CA VAL A 448 -12.35 2.97 -21.96
C VAL A 448 -13.35 3.00 -23.12
N SER A 449 -12.91 2.67 -24.33
CA SER A 449 -13.77 2.62 -25.52
C SER A 449 -14.80 1.50 -25.46
N GLU A 450 -14.53 0.44 -24.70
CA GLU A 450 -15.40 -0.73 -24.55
C GLU A 450 -16.39 -0.60 -23.38
N ILE A 451 -16.39 0.52 -22.65
CA ILE A 451 -17.38 0.79 -21.59
C ILE A 451 -18.82 0.56 -22.08
N PRO A 452 -19.26 1.03 -23.26
CA PRO A 452 -20.60 0.75 -23.78
C PRO A 452 -20.93 -0.74 -23.97
N ASN A 453 -19.91 -1.59 -24.15
CA ASN A 453 -20.06 -3.03 -24.36
C ASN A 453 -19.89 -3.85 -23.06
N LEU A 454 -19.76 -3.19 -21.91
CA LEU A 454 -19.40 -3.81 -20.64
C LEU A 454 -20.28 -5.02 -20.28
N LYS A 455 -21.61 -4.87 -20.33
CA LYS A 455 -22.54 -5.97 -20.03
C LYS A 455 -22.32 -7.17 -20.95
N ARG A 456 -22.23 -6.92 -22.27
CA ARG A 456 -21.98 -7.96 -23.28
C ARG A 456 -20.67 -8.70 -23.01
N ILE A 457 -19.57 -7.96 -22.81
CA ILE A 457 -18.24 -8.54 -22.55
C ILE A 457 -18.27 -9.45 -21.32
N LEU A 458 -18.91 -9.01 -20.23
CA LEU A 458 -18.98 -9.81 -19.00
C LEU A 458 -19.89 -11.03 -19.13
N MET A 459 -20.99 -10.92 -19.88
CA MET A 459 -21.87 -12.06 -20.18
C MET A 459 -21.24 -13.08 -21.13
N ASP A 460 -20.38 -12.64 -22.05
CA ASP A 460 -19.68 -13.49 -23.00
C ASP A 460 -18.60 -14.37 -22.33
N ILE A 461 -18.27 -14.10 -21.05
CA ILE A 461 -17.34 -14.94 -20.28
C ILE A 461 -18.06 -16.21 -19.83
N PRO A 462 -17.57 -17.41 -20.24
CA PRO A 462 -18.18 -18.67 -19.82
C PRO A 462 -18.18 -18.84 -18.29
N TYR A 463 -19.24 -19.44 -17.76
CA TYR A 463 -19.41 -19.59 -16.31
C TYR A 463 -18.26 -20.34 -15.63
N ASP A 464 -17.75 -21.39 -16.27
CA ASP A 464 -16.60 -22.16 -15.78
C ASP A 464 -15.33 -21.31 -15.71
N ARG A 465 -15.13 -20.40 -16.68
CA ARG A 465 -14.02 -19.43 -16.66
C ARG A 465 -14.20 -18.43 -15.52
N TYR A 466 -15.42 -17.95 -15.29
CA TYR A 466 -15.74 -17.07 -14.16
C TYR A 466 -15.42 -17.74 -12.80
N VAL A 467 -15.89 -18.98 -12.58
CA VAL A 467 -15.63 -19.74 -11.35
C VAL A 467 -14.12 -19.86 -11.10
N ARG A 468 -13.34 -20.24 -12.13
CA ARG A 468 -11.87 -20.30 -12.02
C ARG A 468 -11.25 -18.95 -11.68
N MET A 469 -11.73 -17.85 -12.24
CA MET A 469 -11.23 -16.51 -11.88
C MET A 469 -11.53 -16.18 -10.42
N GLN A 470 -12.74 -16.48 -9.94
CA GLN A 470 -13.13 -16.23 -8.56
C GLN A 470 -12.28 -17.04 -7.56
N GLU A 471 -12.06 -18.33 -7.82
CA GLU A 471 -11.17 -19.17 -7.01
C GLU A 471 -9.75 -18.60 -6.94
N ARG A 472 -9.26 -18.04 -8.06
CA ARG A 472 -7.95 -17.39 -8.11
C ARG A 472 -7.93 -16.06 -7.37
N VAL A 473 -9.01 -15.28 -7.40
CA VAL A 473 -9.16 -14.08 -6.56
C VAL A 473 -8.99 -14.47 -5.08
N LYS A 474 -9.65 -15.54 -4.64
CA LYS A 474 -9.49 -16.08 -3.29
C LYS A 474 -8.05 -16.49 -2.97
N GLN A 475 -7.35 -17.12 -3.92
CA GLN A 475 -5.95 -17.49 -3.72
C GLN A 475 -5.02 -16.27 -3.56
N VAL A 476 -5.22 -15.21 -4.37
CA VAL A 476 -4.36 -14.01 -4.32
C VAL A 476 -4.62 -13.11 -3.12
N GLN A 477 -5.78 -13.22 -2.45
CA GLN A 477 -6.12 -12.41 -1.27
C GLN A 477 -4.98 -12.30 -0.27
N ARG A 478 -4.28 -13.41 0.01
CA ARG A 478 -3.14 -13.45 0.95
C ARG A 478 -2.09 -12.36 0.70
N HIS A 479 -1.85 -12.01 -0.56
CA HIS A 479 -0.82 -11.04 -0.97
C HIS A 479 -1.24 -9.59 -0.80
N PHE A 480 -2.52 -9.35 -0.53
CA PHE A 480 -3.08 -8.03 -0.32
C PHE A 480 -3.47 -7.81 1.14
N VAL A 481 -3.38 -8.84 1.99
CA VAL A 481 -3.68 -8.75 3.42
C VAL A 481 -2.49 -8.20 4.19
N MET A 482 -2.77 -7.27 5.11
CA MET A 482 -1.84 -6.81 6.13
C MET A 482 -1.98 -7.68 7.38
N ASN A 483 -0.90 -8.32 7.83
CA ASN A 483 -0.89 -9.04 9.10
C ASN A 483 -0.03 -8.32 10.13
N ASP A 484 -0.40 -8.47 11.40
CA ASP A 484 0.36 -8.00 12.55
C ASP A 484 0.47 -9.18 13.56
N PRO A 485 1.64 -9.84 13.69
CA PRO A 485 2.88 -9.58 12.95
C PRO A 485 2.79 -9.98 11.46
N PRO A 486 3.67 -9.44 10.59
CA PRO A 486 3.71 -9.81 9.17
C PRO A 486 3.90 -11.30 8.93
N LYS A 487 3.19 -11.85 7.95
CA LYS A 487 3.27 -13.27 7.57
C LYS A 487 3.90 -13.43 6.20
N ARG A 488 4.52 -14.58 5.96
CA ARG A 488 5.14 -14.87 4.67
C ARG A 488 4.16 -14.63 3.52
N TYR A 489 4.64 -13.96 2.47
CA TYR A 489 3.89 -13.59 1.27
C TYR A 489 2.69 -12.65 1.48
N ASP A 490 2.55 -12.03 2.65
CA ASP A 490 1.56 -10.98 2.84
C ASP A 490 1.95 -9.66 2.15
N VAL A 491 1.10 -8.63 2.23
CA VAL A 491 1.34 -7.38 1.50
C VAL A 491 2.67 -6.71 1.86
N PHE A 492 3.13 -6.83 3.12
CA PHE A 492 4.43 -6.33 3.56
C PHE A 492 5.57 -7.08 2.87
N HIS A 493 5.56 -8.40 2.95
CA HIS A 493 6.60 -9.21 2.33
C HIS A 493 6.61 -9.08 0.81
N MET A 494 5.44 -8.92 0.18
CA MET A 494 5.31 -8.74 -1.26
C MET A 494 5.91 -7.41 -1.73
N ILE A 495 5.78 -6.33 -0.93
CA ILE A 495 6.41 -5.06 -1.28
C ILE A 495 7.91 -5.04 -1.00
N VAL A 496 8.36 -5.66 0.10
CA VAL A 496 9.79 -5.88 0.36
C VAL A 496 10.41 -6.69 -0.78
N HIS A 497 9.72 -7.71 -1.28
CA HIS A 497 10.14 -8.48 -2.46
C HIS A 497 10.19 -7.65 -3.73
N SER A 498 9.21 -6.76 -3.91
CA SER A 498 9.23 -5.85 -5.05
C SER A 498 10.46 -4.94 -5.02
N VAL A 499 10.83 -4.38 -3.86
CA VAL A 499 12.06 -3.59 -3.68
C VAL A 499 13.32 -4.44 -3.92
N TRP A 500 13.35 -5.67 -3.41
CA TRP A 500 14.43 -6.64 -3.66
C TRP A 500 14.68 -6.86 -5.15
N LEU A 501 13.62 -7.05 -5.95
CA LEU A 501 13.76 -7.22 -7.41
C LEU A 501 14.37 -5.99 -8.09
N ARG A 502 14.01 -4.78 -7.64
CA ARG A 502 14.58 -3.54 -8.17
C ARG A 502 16.05 -3.41 -7.78
N ARG A 503 16.41 -3.78 -6.55
CA ARG A 503 17.82 -3.82 -6.12
C ARG A 503 18.66 -4.79 -6.94
N LEU A 504 18.07 -5.92 -7.33
CA LEU A 504 18.69 -6.89 -8.22
C LEU A 504 18.70 -6.45 -9.70
N ASN A 505 17.97 -5.42 -10.10
CA ASN A 505 17.69 -5.12 -11.52
C ASN A 505 17.16 -6.36 -12.27
N ALA A 506 16.32 -7.17 -11.61
CA ALA A 506 15.81 -8.43 -12.13
C ALA A 506 14.35 -8.31 -12.58
N GLN A 507 14.00 -9.05 -13.64
CA GLN A 507 12.62 -9.25 -14.07
C GLN A 507 12.26 -10.72 -13.88
N MET A 508 11.04 -10.97 -13.41
CA MET A 508 10.52 -12.32 -13.15
C MET A 508 9.68 -12.84 -14.33
N LEU A 509 9.88 -12.27 -15.51
CA LEU A 509 9.12 -12.47 -16.74
C LEU A 509 9.83 -13.39 -17.73
#